data_AF-A0A2P2C4X5-F1
#
_entry.id   AF-A0A2P2C4X5-F1
#
_cell.length_a   1.000
_cell.length_b   1.000
_cell.length_c   1.000
_cell.angle_alpha   90.00
_cell.angle_beta   90.00
_cell.angle_gamma   90.00
#
_symmetry.space_group_name_H-M   'P 1'
#
loop_
_entity.id
_entity.type
_entity.pdbx_description
1 polymer ?
#
loop_
_entity_poly.entity_id
_entity_poly.type
_entity_poly.pdbx_seq_one_letter_code
_entity_poly.pdbx_strand_id
1 'polypeptide(L)'
;MTRADLDSLPQREQVNDFHCVTTWSVRGLRWTGVPMRDFWHEVVVPRLDPAEGFALVEARGGDGYKVVLLLEDLLGDEVLLARELDGNPLDERHGAPLRVVSPAQYGYKSVKHLTGLRLRGERPPGRLEHLRGRVALEERHDRVPGRLLRWPYRALIVPTAMRAERSLRSGPPTH
;
A
#
# COMPACT_ATOMS: atom_id res chain seq x y z
N MET A 1 17.96 3.77 -8.97
CA MET A 1 18.24 2.99 -7.76
C MET A 1 18.20 1.52 -8.12
N THR A 2 19.18 0.76 -7.67
CA THR A 2 19.29 -0.68 -7.92
C THR A 2 18.68 -1.48 -6.77
N ARG A 3 18.55 -2.80 -6.96
CA ARG A 3 18.14 -3.71 -5.87
C ARG A 3 19.13 -3.69 -4.70
N ALA A 4 20.43 -3.64 -5.01
CA ALA A 4 21.49 -3.62 -3.99
C ALA A 4 21.37 -2.41 -3.06
N ASP A 5 20.96 -1.25 -3.60
CA ASP A 5 20.73 -0.04 -2.80
C ASP A 5 19.60 -0.20 -1.78
N LEU A 6 18.58 -1.03 -2.06
CA LEU A 6 17.51 -1.34 -1.12
C LEU A 6 17.93 -2.41 -0.10
N ASP A 7 18.78 -3.35 -0.51
CA ASP A 7 19.24 -4.43 0.34
C ASP A 7 20.23 -3.94 1.40
N SER A 8 20.92 -2.82 1.15
CA SER A 8 21.83 -2.19 2.12
C SER A 8 21.13 -1.38 3.22
N LEU A 9 19.85 -1.03 3.04
CA LEU A 9 19.07 -0.31 4.05
C LEU A 9 18.61 -1.25 5.17
N PRO A 10 18.35 -0.72 6.39
CA PRO A 10 17.79 -1.51 7.49
C PRO A 10 16.53 -2.26 7.06
N GLN A 11 16.50 -3.56 7.36
CA GLN A 11 15.34 -4.41 7.11
C GLN A 11 14.53 -4.57 8.40
N ARG A 12 13.21 -4.58 8.26
CA ARG A 12 12.28 -4.80 9.36
C ARG A 12 11.27 -5.86 8.98
N GLU A 13 11.06 -6.77 9.92
CA GLU A 13 9.93 -7.69 9.90
C GLU A 13 8.81 -7.13 10.79
N GLN A 14 7.57 -7.19 10.32
CA GLN A 14 6.39 -6.82 11.11
C GLN A 14 5.19 -7.67 10.70
N VAL A 15 4.28 -7.87 11.65
CA VAL A 15 3.04 -8.61 11.43
C VAL A 15 1.89 -7.62 11.41
N ASN A 16 1.15 -7.58 10.31
CA ASN A 16 0.03 -6.66 10.14
C ASN A 16 -1.18 -7.31 9.50
N ASP A 17 -2.33 -6.71 9.76
CA ASP A 17 -3.56 -7.03 9.06
C ASP A 17 -3.63 -6.25 7.74
N PHE A 18 -4.21 -6.89 6.73
CA PHE A 18 -4.51 -6.29 5.44
C PHE A 18 -6.01 -6.19 5.25
N HIS A 19 -6.52 -4.97 5.10
CA HIS A 19 -7.94 -4.70 4.97
C HIS A 19 -8.27 -4.21 3.57
N CYS A 20 -9.22 -4.85 2.89
CA CYS A 20 -9.68 -4.38 1.61
C CYS A 20 -10.89 -3.44 1.73
N VAL A 21 -10.98 -2.52 0.77
CA VAL A 21 -12.12 -1.61 0.64
C VAL A 21 -13.42 -2.38 0.41
N THR A 22 -13.38 -3.60 -0.15
CA THR A 22 -14.54 -4.48 -0.33
C THR A 22 -14.83 -5.39 0.87
N THR A 23 -14.39 -5.00 2.08
CA THR A 23 -14.77 -5.62 3.38
C THR A 23 -14.06 -6.93 3.74
N TRP A 24 -13.34 -7.57 2.82
CA TRP A 24 -12.49 -8.70 3.18
C TRP A 24 -11.22 -8.24 3.92
N SER A 25 -10.71 -9.06 4.82
CA SER A 25 -9.47 -8.80 5.55
C SER A 25 -8.67 -10.08 5.72
N VAL A 26 -7.35 -9.98 5.63
CA VAL A 26 -6.44 -11.07 5.96
C VAL A 26 -5.61 -10.62 7.15
N ARG A 27 -5.56 -11.45 8.20
CA ARG A 27 -4.89 -11.10 9.46
C ARG A 27 -3.55 -11.77 9.57
N GLY A 28 -2.64 -11.14 10.33
CA GLY A 28 -1.39 -11.75 10.73
C GLY A 28 -0.42 -12.03 9.58
N LEU A 29 -0.41 -11.19 8.54
CA LEU A 29 0.55 -11.29 7.45
C LEU A 29 1.91 -10.78 7.93
N ARG A 30 2.96 -11.59 7.78
CA ARG A 30 4.32 -11.22 8.16
C ARG A 30 5.04 -10.62 6.97
N TRP A 31 5.25 -9.32 7.00
CA TRP A 31 5.95 -8.60 5.94
C TRP A 31 7.39 -8.34 6.36
N THR A 32 8.32 -8.51 5.43
CA THR A 32 9.72 -8.10 5.61
C THR A 32 10.14 -7.18 4.48
N GLY A 33 10.81 -6.09 4.83
CA GLY A 33 11.34 -5.11 3.88
C GLY A 33 11.91 -3.86 4.54
N VAL A 34 12.08 -2.82 3.75
CA VAL A 34 12.67 -1.55 4.23
C VAL A 34 11.58 -0.64 4.78
N PRO A 35 11.72 -0.09 5.99
CA PRO A 35 10.83 0.97 6.48
C PRO A 35 10.79 2.16 5.52
N MET A 36 9.59 2.60 5.15
CA MET A 36 9.43 3.70 4.20
C MET A 36 10.06 5.00 4.73
N ARG A 37 10.03 5.23 6.04
CA ARG A 37 10.73 6.36 6.69
C ARG A 37 12.23 6.30 6.43
N ASP A 38 12.86 5.16 6.66
CA ASP A 38 14.31 5.00 6.49
C ASP A 38 14.70 5.17 5.02
N PHE A 39 13.95 4.54 4.12
CA PHE A 39 14.09 4.76 2.68
C PHE A 39 13.96 6.24 2.31
N TRP A 40 12.96 6.92 2.86
CA TRP A 40 12.74 8.34 2.59
C TRP A 40 13.92 9.19 3.05
N HIS A 41 14.41 8.99 4.26
CA HIS A 41 15.49 9.78 4.83
C HIS A 41 16.86 9.49 4.18
N GLU A 42 17.17 8.23 3.90
CA GLU A 42 18.48 7.83 3.38
C GLU A 42 18.57 7.95 1.85
N VAL A 43 17.44 7.80 1.14
CA VAL A 43 17.42 7.77 -0.33
C VAL A 43 16.73 8.99 -0.91
N VAL A 44 15.56 9.36 -0.41
CA VAL A 44 14.79 10.41 -1.07
C VAL A 44 15.33 11.79 -0.69
N VAL A 45 15.42 12.10 0.62
CA VAL A 45 15.83 13.41 1.14
C VAL A 45 17.14 13.95 0.53
N PRO A 46 18.22 13.17 0.38
CA PRO A 46 19.48 13.65 -0.20
C PRO A 46 19.37 14.06 -1.69
N ARG A 47 18.28 13.68 -2.37
CA ARG A 47 18.03 13.96 -3.79
C ARG A 47 16.98 15.05 -4.00
N LEU A 48 16.43 15.61 -2.92
CA LEU A 48 15.42 16.66 -2.99
C LEU A 48 16.05 18.04 -3.16
N ASP A 49 15.36 18.88 -3.91
CA ASP A 49 15.58 20.32 -3.83
C ASP A 49 14.76 20.87 -2.64
N PRO A 50 15.39 21.49 -1.62
CA PRO A 50 14.69 22.09 -0.50
C PRO A 50 13.68 23.19 -0.88
N ALA A 51 13.81 23.76 -2.08
CA ALA A 51 12.90 24.78 -2.59
C ALA A 51 11.58 24.20 -3.13
N GLU A 52 11.51 22.89 -3.41
CA GLU A 52 10.29 22.26 -3.91
C GLU A 52 9.35 21.86 -2.77
N GLY A 53 8.19 22.53 -2.69
CA GLY A 53 7.11 22.13 -1.80
C GLY A 53 6.33 20.93 -2.35
N PHE A 54 6.39 19.79 -1.67
CA PHE A 54 5.55 18.63 -1.96
C PHE A 54 4.89 18.10 -0.69
N ALA A 55 3.62 17.73 -0.80
CA ALA A 55 2.84 17.12 0.30
C ALA A 55 2.25 15.75 -0.10
N LEU A 56 2.39 15.38 -1.37
CA LEU A 56 1.79 14.20 -1.96
C LEU A 56 2.85 13.36 -2.68
N VAL A 57 2.64 12.05 -2.68
CA VAL A 57 3.45 11.09 -3.42
C VAL A 57 2.53 10.22 -4.26
N GLU A 58 2.76 10.20 -5.56
CA GLU A 58 2.13 9.24 -6.47
C GLU A 58 3.02 7.99 -6.58
N ALA A 59 2.52 6.87 -6.05
CA ALA A 59 3.15 5.56 -6.22
C ALA A 59 2.62 4.88 -7.48
N ARG A 60 3.50 4.25 -8.26
CA ARG A 60 3.18 3.60 -9.53
C ARG A 60 3.55 2.12 -9.52
N GLY A 61 2.59 1.26 -9.87
CA GLY A 61 2.77 -0.16 -10.12
C GLY A 61 3.18 -0.45 -11.57
N GLY A 62 3.80 -1.61 -11.79
CA GLY A 62 4.25 -2.08 -13.11
C GLY A 62 3.10 -2.35 -14.09
N ASP A 63 1.91 -2.64 -13.59
CA ASP A 63 0.66 -2.79 -14.35
C ASP A 63 0.04 -1.43 -14.77
N GLY A 64 0.71 -0.32 -14.45
CA GLY A 64 0.20 1.02 -14.70
C GLY A 64 -0.76 1.53 -13.62
N TYR A 65 -1.05 0.72 -12.60
CA TYR A 65 -1.79 1.17 -11.43
C TYR A 65 -1.04 2.34 -10.76
N LYS A 66 -1.80 3.32 -10.28
CA LYS A 66 -1.24 4.46 -9.57
C LYS A 66 -2.11 4.77 -8.39
N VAL A 67 -1.53 5.29 -7.33
CA VAL A 67 -2.27 5.81 -6.18
C VAL A 67 -1.56 7.05 -5.64
N VAL A 68 -2.32 8.01 -5.14
CA VAL A 68 -1.78 9.20 -4.48
C VAL A 68 -1.94 9.06 -2.98
N LEU A 69 -0.83 9.26 -2.26
CA LEU A 69 -0.77 9.23 -0.81
C LEU A 69 -0.35 10.61 -0.31
N LEU A 70 -0.85 11.00 0.86
CA LEU A 70 -0.21 12.08 1.62
C LEU A 70 1.16 11.59 2.07
N LEU A 71 2.14 12.49 2.05
CA LEU A 71 3.49 12.18 2.51
C LEU A 71 3.48 11.70 3.96
N GLU A 72 2.70 12.36 4.83
CA GLU A 72 2.59 11.97 6.25
C GLU A 72 2.07 10.53 6.44
N ASP A 73 1.12 10.09 5.60
CA ASP A 73 0.57 8.73 5.69
C ASP A 73 1.57 7.72 5.11
N LEU A 74 2.27 8.10 4.03
CA LEU A 74 3.33 7.27 3.44
C LEU A 74 4.50 7.08 4.41
N LEU A 75 4.82 8.08 5.22
CA LEU A 75 5.84 8.03 6.25
C LEU A 75 5.31 7.50 7.60
N GLY A 76 4.19 6.78 7.61
CA GLY A 76 3.70 6.11 8.82
C GLY A 76 4.67 5.03 9.34
N ASP A 77 4.64 4.78 10.65
CA ASP A 77 5.62 3.92 11.35
C ASP A 77 5.60 2.44 10.92
N GLU A 78 4.48 2.00 10.36
CA GLU A 78 4.27 0.64 9.87
C GLU A 78 4.30 0.55 8.34
N VAL A 79 4.64 1.63 7.63
CA VAL A 79 4.71 1.59 6.17
C VAL A 79 6.03 0.98 5.72
N LEU A 80 5.95 -0.06 4.89
CA LEU A 80 7.10 -0.79 4.36
C LEU A 80 7.18 -0.75 2.83
N LEU A 81 8.40 -0.74 2.32
CA LEU A 81 8.76 -1.28 1.02
C LEU A 81 9.05 -2.77 1.19
N ALA A 82 7.99 -3.59 1.12
CA ALA A 82 8.04 -5.02 1.35
C ALA A 82 8.63 -5.79 0.15
N ARG A 83 9.43 -6.81 0.47
CA ARG A 83 10.06 -7.73 -0.49
C ARG A 83 9.78 -9.19 -0.19
N GLU A 84 9.32 -9.48 1.03
CA GLU A 84 8.95 -10.82 1.45
C GLU A 84 7.60 -10.81 2.17
N LEU A 85 6.91 -11.93 2.06
CA LEU A 85 5.69 -12.25 2.76
C LEU A 85 5.83 -13.66 3.36
N ASP A 86 5.58 -13.77 4.66
CA ASP A 86 5.66 -15.02 5.42
C ASP A 86 7.00 -15.75 5.23
N GLY A 87 8.10 -14.99 5.25
CA GLY A 87 9.47 -15.48 5.13
C GLY A 87 9.88 -15.90 3.72
N ASN A 88 9.04 -15.67 2.71
CA ASN A 88 9.33 -15.99 1.31
C ASN A 88 9.40 -14.71 0.47
N PRO A 89 10.27 -14.63 -0.56
CA PRO A 89 10.21 -13.55 -1.54
C PRO A 89 8.80 -13.39 -2.11
N LEU A 90 8.37 -12.15 -2.33
CA LEU A 90 7.08 -11.91 -2.99
C LEU A 90 7.04 -12.64 -4.33
N ASP A 91 5.91 -13.29 -4.59
CA ASP A 91 5.59 -13.77 -5.93
C ASP A 91 4.93 -12.65 -6.76
N GLU A 92 4.72 -12.93 -8.04
CA GLU A 92 4.06 -12.00 -8.95
C GLU A 92 2.67 -11.59 -8.44
N ARG A 93 1.88 -12.50 -7.87
CA ARG A 93 0.52 -12.19 -7.39
C ARG A 93 0.55 -11.22 -6.21
N HIS A 94 1.57 -11.30 -5.36
CA HIS A 94 1.73 -10.51 -4.15
C HIS A 94 2.47 -9.19 -4.40
N GLY A 95 3.03 -9.00 -5.61
CA GLY A 95 3.57 -7.72 -6.07
C GLY A 95 5.08 -7.70 -6.20
N ALA A 96 5.72 -8.83 -6.51
CA ALA A 96 7.15 -8.91 -6.77
C ALA A 96 7.64 -7.84 -7.77
N PRO A 97 8.90 -7.38 -7.65
CA PRO A 97 9.85 -7.69 -6.59
C PRO A 97 9.68 -6.81 -5.34
N LEU A 98 8.84 -5.78 -5.42
CA LEU A 98 8.73 -4.74 -4.39
C LEU A 98 7.30 -4.22 -4.32
N ARG A 99 6.79 -4.06 -3.09
CA ARG A 99 5.44 -3.57 -2.82
C ARG A 99 5.43 -2.52 -1.71
N VAL A 100 4.58 -1.51 -1.84
CA VAL A 100 4.22 -0.66 -0.71
C VAL A 100 3.21 -1.41 0.16
N VAL A 101 3.48 -1.51 1.46
CA VAL A 101 2.54 -2.03 2.46
C VAL A 101 2.23 -0.90 3.42
N SER A 102 0.96 -0.49 3.51
CA SER A 102 0.46 0.55 4.42
C SER A 102 -0.70 0.00 5.25
N PRO A 103 -0.42 -0.57 6.44
CA PRO A 103 -1.43 -1.27 7.25
C PRO A 103 -2.58 -0.40 7.76
N ALA A 104 -2.30 0.87 8.07
CA ALA A 104 -3.30 1.82 8.54
C ALA A 104 -4.31 2.22 7.45
N GLN A 105 -4.01 1.93 6.18
CA GLN A 105 -4.83 2.27 5.02
C GLN A 105 -5.42 1.04 4.34
N TYR A 106 -6.51 1.22 3.60
CA TYR A 106 -7.08 0.14 2.80
C TYR A 106 -6.11 -0.34 1.72
N GLY A 107 -6.23 -1.62 1.37
CA GLY A 107 -5.31 -2.36 0.52
C GLY A 107 -5.03 -1.76 -0.86
N TYR A 108 -5.91 -0.91 -1.39
CA TYR A 108 -5.66 -0.20 -2.65
C TYR A 108 -4.53 0.84 -2.53
N LYS A 109 -4.21 1.34 -1.32
CA LYS A 109 -3.04 2.18 -1.05
C LYS A 109 -1.72 1.38 -1.05
N SER A 110 -1.79 0.07 -0.88
CA SER A 110 -0.62 -0.83 -0.85
C SER A 110 -0.24 -1.32 -2.25
N VAL A 111 0.46 -0.47 -3.02
CA VAL A 111 0.81 -0.67 -4.44
C VAL A 111 1.73 -1.86 -4.67
N LYS A 112 1.28 -2.79 -5.52
CA LYS A 112 2.06 -3.95 -6.01
C LYS A 112 2.99 -3.55 -7.15
N HIS A 113 4.06 -4.31 -7.36
CA HIS A 113 5.01 -4.13 -8.47
C HIS A 113 5.54 -2.70 -8.55
N LEU A 114 5.96 -2.13 -7.42
CA LEU A 114 6.33 -0.73 -7.33
C LEU A 114 7.47 -0.41 -8.31
N THR A 115 7.21 0.53 -9.22
CA THR A 115 8.17 0.99 -10.24
C THR A 115 8.65 2.41 -10.00
N GLY A 116 7.94 3.20 -9.20
CA GLY A 116 8.36 4.56 -8.90
C GLY A 116 7.47 5.30 -7.92
N LEU A 117 8.08 6.32 -7.31
CA LEU A 117 7.42 7.32 -6.46
C LEU A 117 7.65 8.68 -7.09
N ARG A 118 6.59 9.45 -7.31
CA ARG A 118 6.64 10.80 -7.87
C ARG A 118 6.10 11.80 -6.88
N LEU A 119 6.91 12.78 -6.52
CA LEU A 119 6.51 13.87 -5.62
C LEU A 119 5.58 14.84 -6.34
N ARG A 120 4.58 15.34 -5.62
CA ARG A 120 3.59 16.27 -6.14
C ARG A 120 3.24 17.32 -5.09
N GLY A 121 3.10 18.57 -5.55
CA GLY A 121 2.51 19.66 -4.76
C GLY A 121 0.98 19.55 -4.66
N GLU A 122 0.34 19.06 -5.73
CA GLU A 122 -1.12 19.03 -5.84
C GLU A 122 -1.66 17.67 -6.29
N ARG A 123 -2.93 17.41 -5.93
CA ARG A 123 -3.63 16.17 -6.28
C ARG A 123 -3.96 16.17 -7.77
N PRO A 124 -3.63 15.11 -8.52
CA PRO A 124 -3.97 15.02 -9.93
C PRO A 124 -5.50 15.01 -10.13
N PRO A 125 -6.02 15.72 -11.14
CA PRO A 125 -7.44 15.83 -11.40
C PRO A 125 -8.06 14.48 -11.75
N GLY A 126 -9.36 14.30 -11.47
CA GLY A 126 -10.11 13.10 -11.85
C GLY A 126 -9.90 11.87 -10.96
N ARG A 127 -9.10 11.97 -9.89
CA ARG A 127 -8.93 10.89 -8.89
C ARG A 127 -10.20 10.76 -8.03
N LEU A 128 -10.86 9.61 -8.09
CA LEU A 128 -12.05 9.28 -7.26
C LEU A 128 -11.71 8.54 -5.95
N GLU A 129 -10.46 8.14 -5.76
CA GLU A 129 -10.02 7.44 -4.54
C GLU A 129 -10.02 8.36 -3.31
N HIS A 130 -10.24 7.82 -2.11
CA HIS A 130 -10.10 8.62 -0.89
C HIS A 130 -8.61 8.95 -0.69
N LEU A 131 -8.30 10.21 -0.35
CA LEU A 131 -6.90 10.64 -0.21
C LEU A 131 -6.16 9.85 0.87
N ARG A 132 -6.73 9.81 2.09
CA ARG A 132 -6.17 9.06 3.23
C ARG A 132 -6.54 7.58 3.28
N GLY A 133 -7.81 7.23 3.21
CA GLY A 133 -8.22 5.82 3.09
C GLY A 133 -7.96 5.01 4.36
N ARG A 134 -8.00 5.64 5.54
CA ARG A 134 -7.70 5.02 6.84
C ARG A 134 -8.76 3.99 7.23
N VAL A 135 -8.28 2.82 7.66
CA VAL A 135 -9.14 1.71 8.08
C VAL A 135 -9.91 2.05 9.34
N ALA A 136 -9.24 2.63 10.34
CA ALA A 136 -9.83 2.95 11.65
C ALA A 136 -11.00 3.94 11.58
N LEU A 137 -11.02 4.79 10.55
CA LEU A 137 -12.06 5.81 10.33
C LEU A 137 -13.09 5.40 9.26
N GLU A 138 -13.02 4.17 8.75
CA GLU A 138 -13.86 3.66 7.67
C GLU A 138 -13.88 4.57 6.41
N GLU A 139 -12.73 5.16 6.07
CA GLU A 139 -12.56 6.12 4.95
C GLU A 139 -12.56 5.42 3.57
N ARG A 140 -13.69 4.82 3.19
CA ARG A 140 -13.81 4.03 1.94
C ARG A 140 -14.00 4.89 0.69
N HIS A 141 -14.65 6.04 0.83
CA HIS A 141 -15.03 6.90 -0.30
C HIS A 141 -14.77 8.38 0.01
N ASP A 142 -14.22 9.11 -0.96
CA ASP A 142 -13.82 10.52 -0.81
C ASP A 142 -14.99 11.47 -0.54
N ARG A 143 -16.22 11.07 -0.89
CA ARG A 143 -17.43 11.93 -0.84
C ARG A 143 -18.50 11.48 0.16
N VAL A 144 -18.46 10.23 0.62
CA VAL A 144 -19.53 9.66 1.44
C VAL A 144 -18.95 9.19 2.77
N PRO A 145 -19.41 9.75 3.91
CA PRO A 145 -18.97 9.31 5.23
C PRO A 145 -19.18 7.81 5.44
N GLY A 146 -18.14 7.09 5.87
CA GLY A 146 -18.15 5.63 6.02
C GLY A 146 -19.33 5.09 6.83
N ARG A 147 -19.70 5.81 7.90
CA ARG A 147 -20.87 5.53 8.74
C ARG A 147 -22.21 5.40 7.98
N LEU A 148 -22.39 6.14 6.89
CA LEU A 148 -23.62 6.08 6.07
C LEU A 148 -23.62 4.90 5.11
N LEU A 149 -22.45 4.43 4.69
CA LEU A 149 -22.32 3.29 3.79
C LEU A 149 -22.30 1.94 4.53
N ARG A 150 -22.07 1.94 5.84
CA ARG A 150 -21.89 0.72 6.66
C ARG A 150 -23.01 -0.32 6.49
N TRP A 151 -24.26 0.12 6.43
CA TRP A 151 -25.43 -0.76 6.28
C TRP A 151 -25.63 -1.31 4.86
N PRO A 152 -25.70 -0.48 3.80
CA PRO A 152 -25.87 -1.00 2.44
C PRO A 152 -24.66 -1.81 1.93
N TYR A 153 -23.44 -1.45 2.34
CA TYR A 153 -22.20 -2.11 1.87
C TYR A 153 -22.05 -3.54 2.41
N ARG A 154 -22.45 -3.77 3.67
CA ARG A 154 -22.43 -5.10 4.33
C ARG A 154 -23.39 -6.10 3.67
N ALA A 155 -24.49 -5.62 3.11
CA ALA A 155 -25.49 -6.45 2.43
C ALA A 155 -25.09 -6.84 1.01
N LEU A 156 -24.43 -5.96 0.26
CA LEU A 156 -24.20 -6.13 -1.18
C LEU A 156 -22.78 -6.61 -1.57
N ILE A 157 -21.74 -6.23 -0.82
CA ILE A 157 -20.34 -6.43 -1.27
C ILE A 157 -19.65 -7.62 -0.61
N VAL A 158 -20.06 -8.00 0.60
CA VAL A 158 -19.52 -9.17 1.32
C VAL A 158 -19.62 -10.47 0.51
N PRO A 159 -20.71 -10.79 -0.21
CA PRO A 159 -20.79 -12.01 -1.00
C PRO A 159 -19.81 -12.05 -2.18
N THR A 160 -19.59 -10.92 -2.85
CA THR A 160 -18.73 -10.81 -4.04
C THR A 160 -17.25 -10.80 -3.67
N ALA A 161 -16.91 -10.17 -2.53
CA ALA A 161 -15.57 -10.07 -1.99
C ALA A 161 -14.96 -11.42 -1.57
N MET A 162 -15.76 -12.32 -0.98
CA MET A 162 -15.30 -13.67 -0.58
C MET A 162 -14.81 -14.53 -1.75
N ARG A 163 -15.23 -14.22 -3.00
CA ARG A 163 -14.75 -14.94 -4.19
C ARG A 163 -13.30 -14.58 -4.56
N ALA A 164 -12.88 -13.35 -4.27
CA ALA A 164 -11.51 -12.88 -4.47
C ALA A 164 -10.56 -13.35 -3.35
N GLU A 165 -11.09 -13.59 -2.14
CA GLU A 165 -10.36 -14.09 -0.96
C GLU A 165 -9.59 -15.41 -1.22
N ARG A 166 -10.15 -16.27 -2.08
CA ARG A 166 -9.59 -17.59 -2.36
C ARG A 166 -8.28 -17.54 -3.16
N SER A 167 -7.98 -16.44 -3.87
CA SER A 167 -6.77 -16.35 -4.71
C SER A 167 -5.52 -15.83 -3.98
N LEU A 168 -5.66 -15.26 -2.78
CA LEU A 168 -4.53 -14.78 -1.96
C LEU A 168 -4.06 -15.82 -0.94
N ARG A 169 -4.96 -16.70 -0.47
CA ARG A 169 -4.62 -17.80 0.43
C ARG A 169 -4.14 -19.07 -0.29
N SER A 170 -4.39 -19.19 -1.60
CA SER A 170 -3.90 -20.33 -2.37
C SER A 170 -2.46 -20.06 -2.82
N GLY A 171 -1.51 -20.74 -2.18
CA GLY A 171 -0.17 -20.96 -2.74
C GLY A 171 -0.26 -21.62 -4.13
N PRO A 172 0.84 -21.67 -4.89
CA PRO A 172 0.82 -22.25 -6.23
C PRO A 172 0.30 -23.70 -6.18
N PRO A 173 -0.48 -24.15 -7.18
CA PRO A 173 -0.81 -25.57 -7.28
C PRO A 173 0.50 -26.34 -7.35
N THR A 174 0.65 -27.31 -6.44
CA THR A 174 1.68 -28.35 -6.56
C THR A 174 1.43 -29.07 -7.87
N HIS A 175 2.30 -28.85 -8.84
CA HIS A 175 2.47 -29.67 -10.03
C HIS A 175 3.84 -30.31 -9.98
#